data_AF-A0A0K1P0J3-F1
#
_entry.id   AF-A0A0K1P0J3-F1
#
_cell.length_a   1.000
_cell.length_b   1.000
_cell.length_c   1.000
_cell.angle_alpha   90.00
_cell.angle_beta   90.00
_cell.angle_gamma   90.00
#
_symmetry.space_group_name_H-M   'P 1'
#
loop_
_entity.id
_entity.type
_entity.pdbx_description
1 polymer ?
#
loop_
_entity_poly.entity_id
_entity_poly.type
_entity_poly.pdbx_seq_one_letter_code
_entity_poly.pdbx_strand_id
1 'polypeptide(L)'
;QTISIAKAGITTVLNSRTSVLAAANPPSGRYDDLKTAQDNIDLQTTILSRFDLIFIVKDIRMYSQDKLIASHIIKVHASADAVSGDTRASKEENWLKRYIQYCRTECHPRLSEAAANVLQNKYVNIRQNMRQQANESGEAAAIPITVRQLEAIIRLSEALAKMRLSYVATEEHVKEATRLFEVSTMDAARSGVNQHINPTAEMAQAETQIKRRMGIGS
;
A
#
# COMPACT_ATOMS: atom_id res chain seq x y z
N GLN A 1 16.67 10.41 10.98
CA GLN A 1 15.84 11.27 10.11
C GLN A 1 16.05 12.69 10.58
N THR A 2 16.84 13.46 9.84
CA THR A 2 17.30 14.81 10.20
C THR A 2 17.39 15.67 8.96
N ILE A 3 17.19 16.98 9.10
CA ILE A 3 17.39 17.96 8.05
C ILE A 3 18.62 18.80 8.44
N SER A 4 19.63 18.81 7.58
CA SER A 4 20.79 19.70 7.71
C SER A 4 20.54 20.99 6.97
N ILE A 5 20.67 22.12 7.66
CA ILE A 5 20.51 23.46 7.08
C ILE A 5 21.85 24.17 7.18
N ALA A 6 22.36 24.66 6.05
CA ALA A 6 23.51 25.55 5.98
C ALA A 6 23.06 26.83 5.24
N LYS A 7 22.64 27.84 6.00
CA LYS A 7 22.12 29.10 5.43
C LYS A 7 22.41 30.27 6.36
N ALA A 8 22.75 31.43 5.79
CA ALA A 8 23.03 32.67 6.54
C ALA A 8 24.09 32.49 7.66
N GLY A 9 25.15 31.71 7.39
CA GLY A 9 26.21 31.44 8.37
C GLY A 9 25.82 30.45 9.48
N ILE A 10 24.58 29.96 9.51
CA ILE A 10 24.13 28.96 10.47
C ILE A 10 24.18 27.58 9.81
N THR A 11 25.00 26.69 10.37
CA THR A 11 25.04 25.27 10.03
C THR A 11 24.50 24.47 11.20
N THR A 12 23.30 23.89 11.04
CA THR A 12 22.63 23.12 12.10
C THR A 12 21.91 21.90 11.55
N VAL A 13 21.68 20.91 12.41
CA VAL A 13 20.98 19.67 12.10
C VAL A 13 19.74 19.58 12.98
N LEU A 14 18.55 19.56 12.37
CA LEU A 14 17.27 19.50 13.06
C LEU A 14 16.67 18.09 12.97
N ASN A 15 16.00 17.65 14.03
CA ASN A 15 15.26 16.39 14.05
C ASN A 15 13.99 16.53 13.19
N SER A 16 13.76 15.57 12.30
CA SER A 16 12.62 15.56 11.38
C SER A 16 11.85 14.23 11.42
N ARG A 17 11.90 13.52 12.55
CA ARG A 17 11.17 12.26 12.78
C ARG A 17 9.66 12.53 12.76
N THR A 18 9.03 12.32 11.62
CA THR A 18 7.58 12.38 11.43
C THR A 18 7.13 11.30 10.47
N SER A 19 5.88 10.88 10.61
CA SER A 19 5.20 10.05 9.60
C SER A 19 4.67 10.94 8.49
N VAL A 20 4.80 10.51 7.23
CA VAL A 20 4.29 11.23 6.07
C VAL A 20 3.08 10.50 5.53
N LEU A 21 1.95 11.20 5.42
CA LEU A 21 0.79 10.79 4.65
C LEU A 21 0.71 11.69 3.42
N ALA A 22 0.65 11.10 2.24
CA ALA A 22 0.57 11.82 0.97
C ALA A 22 -0.64 11.33 0.18
N ALA A 23 -1.34 12.27 -0.45
CA ALA A 23 -2.36 12.00 -1.43
C ALA A 23 -1.99 12.78 -2.70
N ALA A 24 -2.03 12.11 -3.84
CA ALA A 24 -1.69 12.69 -5.13
C ALA A 24 -2.68 12.19 -6.19
N ASN A 25 -2.98 13.06 -7.15
CA ASN A 25 -3.77 12.69 -8.32
C ASN A 25 -2.83 12.28 -9.45
N PRO A 26 -3.23 11.34 -10.32
CA PRO A 26 -2.49 11.04 -11.54
C PRO A 26 -2.34 12.29 -12.42
N PRO A 27 -1.23 12.44 -13.18
CA PRO A 27 -0.98 13.62 -14.01
C PRO A 27 -2.04 13.85 -15.10
N SER A 28 -2.68 12.78 -15.60
CA SER A 28 -3.82 12.83 -16.52
C SER A 28 -5.17 13.14 -15.84
N GLY A 29 -5.20 13.35 -14.53
CA GLY A 29 -6.42 13.53 -13.74
C GLY A 29 -7.25 12.26 -13.52
N ARG A 30 -6.99 11.20 -14.28
CA ARG A 30 -7.57 9.85 -14.12
C ARG A 30 -6.46 8.82 -14.22
N TYR A 31 -6.62 7.74 -13.46
CA TYR A 31 -5.75 6.58 -13.53
C TYR A 31 -6.01 5.84 -14.84
N ASP A 32 -4.96 5.57 -15.60
CA ASP A 32 -5.00 4.90 -16.90
C ASP A 32 -4.48 3.46 -16.74
N ASP A 33 -5.37 2.48 -16.93
CA ASP A 33 -5.03 1.06 -16.76
C ASP A 33 -4.12 0.49 -17.87
N LEU A 34 -3.93 1.24 -18.96
CA LEU A 34 -3.05 0.86 -20.07
C LEU A 34 -1.60 1.31 -19.86
N LYS A 35 -1.35 2.16 -18.86
CA LYS A 35 -0.03 2.69 -18.53
C LYS A 35 0.49 2.05 -17.26
N THR A 36 1.81 1.88 -17.16
CA THR A 36 2.43 1.33 -15.95
C THR A 36 2.08 2.17 -14.71
N ALA A 37 2.13 1.57 -13.52
CA ALA A 37 1.98 2.32 -12.27
C ALA A 37 2.97 3.48 -12.15
N GLN A 38 4.18 3.34 -12.69
CA GLN A 38 5.19 4.39 -12.69
C GLN A 38 4.82 5.58 -13.59
N ASP A 39 4.15 5.34 -14.72
CA ASP A 39 3.70 6.43 -15.59
C ASP A 39 2.43 7.11 -15.06
N ASN A 40 1.60 6.36 -14.32
CA ASN A 40 0.42 6.90 -13.65
C ASN A 40 0.76 7.71 -12.39
N ILE A 41 1.91 7.45 -11.77
CA ILE A 41 2.36 8.12 -10.55
C ILE A 41 3.58 8.96 -10.91
N ASP A 42 3.43 10.28 -10.98
CA ASP A 42 4.51 11.24 -11.28
C ASP A 42 5.53 11.38 -10.13
N LEU A 43 6.09 10.24 -9.70
CA LEU A 43 7.08 10.13 -8.64
C LEU A 43 8.17 9.13 -9.06
N GLN A 44 9.41 9.48 -8.77
CA GLN A 44 10.52 8.57 -8.99
C GLN A 44 10.40 7.31 -8.13
N THR A 45 10.83 6.18 -8.68
CA THR A 45 10.89 4.88 -7.98
C THR A 45 11.69 4.96 -6.66
N THR A 46 12.67 5.86 -6.58
CA THR A 46 13.44 6.11 -5.36
C THR A 46 12.57 6.67 -4.22
N ILE A 47 11.59 7.53 -4.54
CA ILE A 47 10.63 8.08 -3.59
C ILE A 47 9.58 7.03 -3.24
N LEU A 48 9.03 6.33 -4.23
CA LEU A 48 8.06 5.25 -4.01
C LEU A 48 8.60 4.15 -3.09
N SER A 49 9.88 3.79 -3.23
CA SER A 49 10.54 2.82 -2.35
C SER A 49 10.64 3.24 -0.87
N ARG A 50 10.36 4.52 -0.54
CA ARG A 50 10.38 5.05 0.84
C ARG A 50 9.01 5.05 1.50
N PHE A 51 7.95 4.82 0.73
CA PHE A 51 6.62 4.62 1.28
C PHE A 51 6.43 3.15 1.68
N ASP A 52 5.85 2.95 2.87
CA ASP A 52 5.61 1.63 3.44
C ASP A 52 4.38 0.97 2.78
N LEU A 53 3.35 1.76 2.54
CA LEU A 53 2.11 1.36 1.91
C LEU A 53 1.74 2.39 0.84
N ILE A 54 1.41 1.89 -0.36
CA ILE A 54 0.91 2.70 -1.47
C ILE A 54 -0.46 2.14 -1.83
N PHE A 55 -1.49 2.98 -1.82
CA PHE A 55 -2.85 2.60 -2.19
C PHE A 55 -3.26 3.32 -3.46
N ILE A 56 -3.66 2.55 -4.48
CA ILE A 56 -4.27 3.10 -5.70
C ILE A 56 -5.77 3.03 -5.54
N VAL A 57 -6.42 4.18 -5.46
CA VAL A 57 -7.88 4.28 -5.38
C VAL A 57 -8.40 4.62 -6.77
N LYS A 58 -9.09 3.67 -7.40
CA LYS A 58 -9.71 3.84 -8.72
C LYS A 58 -11.20 4.15 -8.57
N ASP A 59 -11.68 5.08 -9.37
CA ASP A 59 -13.09 5.46 -9.45
C ASP A 59 -13.80 4.64 -10.53
N ILE A 60 -14.22 3.43 -10.15
CA ILE A 60 -14.91 2.48 -11.03
C ILE A 60 -16.42 2.77 -10.97
N ARG A 61 -17.05 2.98 -12.13
CA ARG A 61 -18.48 3.28 -12.22
C ARG A 61 -19.32 2.01 -12.11
N MET A 62 -19.96 1.82 -10.96
CA MET A 62 -20.81 0.67 -10.70
C MET A 62 -22.13 1.13 -10.09
N TYR A 63 -23.24 0.95 -10.83
CA TYR A 63 -24.56 1.48 -10.45
C TYR A 63 -24.99 1.10 -9.02
N SER A 64 -24.74 -0.14 -8.60
CA SER A 64 -25.09 -0.61 -7.26
C SER A 64 -24.29 0.10 -6.15
N GLN A 65 -22.98 0.26 -6.33
CA GLN A 65 -22.11 0.97 -5.39
C GLN A 65 -22.41 2.47 -5.37
N ASP A 66 -22.55 3.08 -6.54
CA ASP A 66 -22.88 4.50 -6.70
C ASP A 66 -24.20 4.83 -6.00
N LYS A 67 -25.21 3.96 -6.11
CA LYS A 67 -26.50 4.13 -5.41
C LYS A 67 -26.36 4.06 -3.89
N LEU A 68 -25.54 3.15 -3.37
CA LEU A 68 -25.27 3.02 -1.94
C LEU A 68 -24.56 4.26 -1.40
N ILE A 69 -23.52 4.71 -2.10
CA ILE A 69 -22.74 5.91 -1.75
C ILE A 69 -23.65 7.14 -1.79
N ALA A 70 -24.42 7.33 -2.87
CA ALA A 70 -25.36 8.44 -2.99
C ALA A 70 -26.41 8.43 -1.88
N SER A 71 -26.99 7.27 -1.57
CA SER A 71 -27.96 7.14 -0.47
C SER A 71 -27.35 7.52 0.88
N HIS A 72 -26.11 7.12 1.15
CA HIS A 72 -25.41 7.47 2.37
C HIS A 72 -25.13 8.98 2.45
N ILE A 73 -24.62 9.59 1.37
CA ILE A 73 -24.33 11.03 1.30
C ILE A 73 -25.62 11.85 1.53
N ILE A 74 -26.72 11.48 0.87
CA ILE A 74 -28.02 12.15 1.05
C ILE A 74 -28.48 12.05 2.51
N LYS A 75 -28.36 10.87 3.14
CA LYS A 75 -28.71 10.70 4.57
C LYS A 75 -27.87 11.59 5.48
N VAL A 76 -26.56 11.68 5.24
CA VAL A 76 -25.67 12.52 6.03
C VAL A 76 -26.05 14.00 5.89
N HIS A 77 -26.31 14.48 4.67
CA HIS A 77 -26.73 15.87 4.44
C HIS A 77 -28.13 16.16 5.00
N ALA A 78 -29.08 15.23 4.87
CA ALA A 78 -30.42 15.36 5.44
C ALA A 78 -30.41 15.33 6.99
N SER A 79 -29.42 14.66 7.58
CA SER A 79 -29.25 14.58 9.05
C SER A 79 -28.28 15.64 9.59
N ALA A 80 -27.60 16.41 8.74
CA ALA A 80 -26.57 17.36 9.17
C ALA A 80 -27.13 18.44 10.12
N ASP A 81 -28.38 18.85 9.91
CA ASP A 81 -29.09 19.78 10.81
C ASP A 81 -29.47 19.13 12.16
N ALA A 82 -29.53 17.80 12.24
CA ALA A 82 -29.84 17.05 13.47
C ALA A 82 -28.58 16.60 14.25
N VAL A 83 -27.40 16.57 13.61
CA VAL A 83 -26.15 16.01 14.18
C VAL A 83 -25.33 17.05 14.96
N SER A 84 -25.70 18.34 14.91
CA SER A 84 -25.09 19.41 15.73
C SER A 84 -25.16 19.18 17.26
N GLY A 85 -25.89 18.15 17.73
CA GLY A 85 -26.00 17.75 19.14
C GLY A 85 -25.40 16.38 19.51
N ASP A 86 -24.79 15.63 18.58
CA ASP A 86 -24.38 14.25 18.89
C ASP A 86 -23.09 14.18 19.71
N THR A 87 -23.26 14.35 21.03
CA THR A 87 -22.18 14.33 22.03
C THR A 87 -21.47 12.97 22.09
N ARG A 88 -22.10 11.89 21.58
CA ARG A 88 -21.49 10.55 21.56
C ARG A 88 -20.37 10.45 20.54
N ALA A 89 -20.58 10.93 19.32
CA ALA A 89 -19.55 10.91 18.27
C ALA A 89 -18.28 11.68 18.72
N SER A 90 -18.46 12.87 19.28
CA SER A 90 -17.36 13.68 19.83
C SER A 90 -16.66 13.01 21.03
N LYS A 91 -17.39 12.25 21.86
CA LYS A 91 -16.83 11.53 23.01
C LYS A 91 -16.02 10.31 22.57
N GLU A 92 -16.51 9.56 21.59
CA GLU A 92 -15.81 8.41 21.00
C GLU A 92 -14.54 8.85 20.25
N GLU A 93 -14.60 9.96 19.51
CA GLU A 93 -13.43 10.53 18.83
C GLU A 93 -12.34 10.93 19.85
N ASN A 94 -12.73 11.59 20.94
CA ASN A 94 -11.82 11.97 22.00
C ASN A 94 -11.21 10.76 22.73
N TRP A 95 -11.99 9.68 22.92
CA TRP A 95 -11.48 8.44 23.49
C TRP A 95 -10.45 7.77 22.56
N LEU A 96 -10.72 7.68 21.26
CA LEU A 96 -9.80 7.05 20.30
C LEU A 96 -8.47 7.80 20.22
N LYS A 97 -8.50 9.15 20.22
CA LYS A 97 -7.27 9.98 20.27
C LYS A 97 -6.44 9.66 21.52
N ARG A 98 -7.09 9.57 22.69
CA ARG A 98 -6.43 9.21 23.95
C ARG A 98 -5.90 7.77 23.94
N TYR A 99 -6.64 6.84 23.36
CA TYR A 99 -6.23 5.44 23.21
C TYR A 99 -4.99 5.32 22.33
N ILE A 100 -4.98 5.98 21.17
CA ILE A 100 -3.80 6.00 20.27
C ILE A 100 -2.60 6.62 20.99
N GLN A 101 -2.80 7.73 21.72
CA GLN A 101 -1.74 8.36 22.49
C GLN A 101 -1.16 7.40 23.53
N TYR A 102 -2.02 6.71 24.30
CA TYR A 102 -1.63 5.72 25.30
C TYR A 102 -0.84 4.56 24.68
N CYS A 103 -1.32 4.00 23.57
CA CYS A 103 -0.61 2.94 22.86
C CYS A 103 0.77 3.40 22.35
N ARG A 104 0.93 4.68 22.00
CA ARG A 104 2.21 5.24 21.53
C ARG A 104 3.22 5.46 22.66
N THR A 105 2.77 5.84 23.86
CA THR A 105 3.64 6.12 25.00
C THR A 105 4.01 4.87 25.77
N GLU A 106 3.05 3.98 26.03
CA GLU A 106 3.27 2.83 26.91
C GLU A 106 3.74 1.58 26.17
N CYS A 107 3.26 1.37 24.93
CA CYS A 107 3.48 0.12 24.23
C CYS A 107 4.60 0.22 23.17
N HIS A 108 5.67 -0.52 23.40
CA HIS A 108 6.83 -0.64 22.51
C HIS A 108 7.06 -2.10 22.12
N PRO A 109 6.25 -2.65 21.18
CA PRO A 109 6.34 -4.05 20.83
C PRO A 109 7.67 -4.44 20.20
N ARG A 110 8.04 -5.71 20.38
CA ARG A 110 9.19 -6.34 19.74
C ARG A 110 8.76 -7.59 18.99
N LEU A 111 9.42 -7.85 17.87
CA LEU A 111 9.16 -9.04 17.07
C LEU A 111 9.56 -10.31 17.83
N SER A 112 8.68 -11.32 17.85
CA SER A 112 9.06 -12.63 18.38
C SER A 112 9.97 -13.38 17.39
N GLU A 113 10.79 -14.30 17.90
CA GLU A 113 11.69 -15.10 17.06
C GLU A 113 10.93 -15.90 15.99
N ALA A 114 9.80 -16.50 16.38
CA ALA A 114 8.92 -17.22 15.45
C ALA A 114 8.38 -16.30 14.33
N ALA A 115 7.96 -15.08 14.68
CA ALA A 115 7.52 -14.08 13.71
C ALA A 115 8.65 -13.61 12.79
N ALA A 116 9.88 -13.49 13.31
CA ALA A 116 11.06 -13.15 12.53
C ALA A 116 11.39 -14.23 11.48
N ASN A 117 11.27 -15.51 11.84
CA ASN A 117 11.48 -16.62 10.91
C ASN A 117 10.45 -16.63 9.78
N VAL A 118 9.17 -16.44 10.11
CA VAL A 118 8.08 -16.34 9.11
C VAL A 118 8.31 -15.16 8.17
N LEU A 119 8.73 -14.02 8.70
CA LEU A 119 9.00 -12.82 7.92
C LEU A 119 10.16 -13.01 6.93
N GLN A 120 11.26 -13.62 7.39
CA GLN A 120 12.43 -13.91 6.54
C GLN A 120 12.03 -14.79 5.34
N ASN A 121 11.33 -15.89 5.62
CA ASN A 121 10.87 -16.81 4.56
C ASN A 121 9.96 -16.09 3.55
N LYS A 122 9.00 -15.29 4.03
CA LYS A 122 8.11 -14.51 3.17
C LYS A 122 8.87 -13.50 2.30
N TYR A 123 9.82 -12.77 2.87
CA TYR A 123 10.60 -11.77 2.15
C TYR A 123 11.43 -12.40 1.02
N VAL A 124 12.09 -13.52 1.30
CA VAL A 124 12.86 -14.26 0.28
C VAL A 124 11.95 -14.75 -0.84
N ASN A 125 10.80 -15.35 -0.51
CA ASN A 125 9.83 -15.83 -1.49
C ASN A 125 9.32 -14.68 -2.38
N ILE A 126 8.95 -13.54 -1.80
CA ILE A 126 8.49 -12.36 -2.55
C ILE A 126 9.56 -11.89 -3.54
N ARG A 127 10.84 -11.85 -3.11
CA ARG A 127 11.95 -11.43 -3.97
C ARG A 127 12.26 -12.45 -5.08
N GLN A 128 12.14 -13.75 -4.80
CA GLN A 128 12.30 -14.81 -5.80
C GLN A 128 11.21 -14.74 -6.86
N ASN A 129 9.94 -14.62 -6.45
CA ASN A 129 8.79 -14.54 -7.36
C ASN A 129 8.90 -13.33 -8.30
N MET A 130 9.29 -12.16 -7.80
CA MET A 130 9.50 -10.98 -8.63
C MET A 130 10.64 -11.14 -9.63
N ARG A 131 11.72 -11.85 -9.25
CA ARG A 131 12.85 -12.11 -10.13
C ARG A 131 12.48 -13.09 -11.25
N GLN A 132 11.67 -14.10 -10.94
CA GLN A 132 11.11 -15.01 -11.94
C GLN A 132 10.22 -14.25 -12.92
N GLN A 133 9.31 -13.41 -12.42
CA GLN A 133 8.44 -12.58 -13.27
C GLN A 133 9.24 -11.65 -14.19
N ALA A 134 10.26 -10.96 -13.67
CA ALA A 134 11.10 -10.08 -14.49
C ALA A 134 11.89 -10.84 -15.58
N ASN A 135 12.27 -12.09 -15.34
CA ASN A 135 12.92 -12.93 -16.34
C ASN A 135 11.94 -13.43 -17.42
N GLU A 136 10.68 -13.67 -17.04
CA GLU A 136 9.63 -14.16 -17.94
C GLU A 136 9.02 -13.06 -18.81
N SER A 137 8.75 -11.87 -18.22
CA SER A 137 8.17 -10.73 -18.94
C SER A 137 9.22 -9.84 -19.60
N GLY A 138 10.49 -9.92 -19.18
CA GLY A 138 11.56 -9.01 -19.61
C GLY A 138 11.42 -7.58 -19.09
N GLU A 139 10.35 -7.29 -18.33
CA GLU A 139 10.07 -5.96 -17.78
C GLU A 139 10.40 -5.90 -16.28
N ALA A 140 11.09 -4.84 -15.88
CA ALA A 140 11.36 -4.57 -14.48
C ALA A 140 10.08 -4.17 -13.75
N ALA A 141 9.89 -4.67 -12.52
CA ALA A 141 8.78 -4.25 -11.68
C ALA A 141 8.80 -2.73 -11.44
N ALA A 142 7.64 -2.08 -11.58
CA ALA A 142 7.48 -0.62 -11.41
C ALA A 142 7.96 -0.13 -10.02
N ILE A 143 7.87 -0.99 -8.99
CA ILE A 143 8.33 -0.69 -7.63
C ILE A 143 9.34 -1.77 -7.19
N PRO A 144 10.63 -1.42 -7.01
CA PRO A 144 11.64 -2.39 -6.59
C PRO A 144 11.45 -2.80 -5.13
N ILE A 145 11.50 -4.10 -4.87
CA ILE A 145 11.44 -4.65 -3.51
C ILE A 145 12.83 -4.56 -2.86
N THR A 146 12.98 -3.61 -1.95
CA THR A 146 14.23 -3.33 -1.24
C THR A 146 14.14 -3.73 0.24
N VAL A 147 15.25 -3.62 0.97
CA VAL A 147 15.29 -3.83 2.43
C VAL A 147 14.33 -2.87 3.16
N ARG A 148 14.04 -1.69 2.58
CA ARG A 148 13.04 -0.76 3.14
C ARG A 148 11.65 -1.36 3.25
N GLN A 149 11.29 -2.24 2.33
CA GLN A 149 9.99 -2.91 2.36
C GLN A 149 9.94 -3.99 3.45
N LEU A 150 11.07 -4.64 3.73
CA LEU A 150 11.19 -5.51 4.91
C LEU A 150 11.01 -4.71 6.21
N GLU A 151 11.72 -3.57 6.33
CA GLU A 151 11.56 -2.66 7.47
C GLU A 151 10.13 -2.10 7.60
N ALA A 152 9.44 -1.87 6.49
CA ALA A 152 8.04 -1.46 6.46
C ALA A 152 7.12 -2.55 7.05
N ILE A 153 7.28 -3.81 6.64
CA ILE A 153 6.49 -4.93 7.19
C ILE A 153 6.75 -5.11 8.69
N ILE A 154 8.00 -4.94 9.15
CA ILE A 154 8.33 -4.95 10.59
C ILE A 154 7.57 -3.84 11.32
N ARG A 155 7.67 -2.60 10.83
CA ARG A 155 6.97 -1.44 11.42
C ARG A 155 5.46 -1.62 11.45
N LEU A 156 4.87 -2.20 10.41
CA LEU A 156 3.45 -2.53 10.36
C LEU A 156 3.07 -3.61 11.37
N SER A 157 3.88 -4.67 11.49
CA SER A 157 3.65 -5.75 12.45
C SER A 157 3.71 -5.25 13.89
N GLU A 158 4.69 -4.39 14.20
CA GLU A 158 4.79 -3.71 15.49
C GLU A 158 3.63 -2.74 15.71
N ALA A 159 3.19 -2.01 14.69
CA ALA A 159 2.03 -1.12 14.79
C ALA A 159 0.73 -1.91 15.09
N LEU A 160 0.51 -3.05 14.46
CA LEU A 160 -0.64 -3.93 14.71
C LEU A 160 -0.62 -4.48 16.14
N ALA A 161 0.54 -4.95 16.61
CA ALA A 161 0.71 -5.39 18.00
C ALA A 161 0.43 -4.25 18.99
N LYS A 162 0.93 -3.04 18.69
CA LYS A 162 0.74 -1.82 19.47
C LYS A 162 -0.74 -1.43 19.59
N MET A 163 -1.51 -1.54 18.50
CA MET A 163 -2.96 -1.27 18.51
C MET A 163 -3.73 -2.22 19.43
N ARG A 164 -3.23 -3.46 19.59
CA ARG A 164 -3.77 -4.47 20.51
C ARG A 164 -3.16 -4.41 21.92
N LEU A 165 -2.34 -3.39 22.22
CA LEU A 165 -1.60 -3.26 23.48
C LEU A 165 -0.71 -4.49 23.82
N SER A 166 -0.26 -5.22 22.80
CA SER A 166 0.67 -6.33 22.97
C SER A 166 2.11 -5.82 22.87
N TYR A 167 2.95 -6.21 23.83
CA TYR A 167 4.40 -5.94 23.81
C TYR A 167 5.19 -6.90 22.90
N VAL A 168 4.52 -7.89 22.31
CA VAL A 168 5.14 -8.87 21.41
C VAL A 168 4.37 -8.92 20.09
N ALA A 169 5.08 -8.71 18.98
CA ALA A 169 4.58 -8.90 17.65
C ALA A 169 4.73 -10.38 17.24
N THR A 170 3.62 -11.11 17.33
CA THR A 170 3.48 -12.52 16.93
C THR A 170 3.38 -12.70 15.42
N GLU A 171 3.41 -13.96 14.97
CA GLU A 171 3.25 -14.34 13.56
C GLU A 171 1.94 -13.86 12.94
N GLU A 172 0.87 -13.74 13.72
CA GLU A 172 -0.41 -13.23 13.24
C GLU A 172 -0.30 -11.79 12.74
N HIS A 173 0.42 -10.94 13.49
CA HIS A 173 0.65 -9.56 13.07
C HIS A 173 1.50 -9.50 11.80
N VAL A 174 2.50 -10.38 11.66
CA VAL A 174 3.32 -10.48 10.44
C VAL A 174 2.47 -10.94 9.26
N LYS A 175 1.60 -11.94 9.43
CA LYS A 175 0.69 -12.42 8.39
C LYS A 175 -0.22 -11.29 7.91
N GLU A 176 -0.81 -10.55 8.84
CA GLU A 176 -1.68 -9.43 8.52
C GLU A 176 -0.93 -8.25 7.89
N ALA A 177 0.26 -7.90 8.39
CA ALA A 177 1.10 -6.87 7.79
C ALA A 177 1.53 -7.25 6.36
N THR A 178 1.83 -8.52 6.11
CA THR A 178 2.12 -9.00 4.76
C THR A 178 0.89 -8.87 3.87
N ARG A 179 -0.28 -9.28 4.35
CA ARG A 179 -1.55 -9.16 3.59
C ARG A 179 -1.82 -7.71 3.19
N LEU A 180 -1.63 -6.76 4.12
CA LEU A 180 -1.77 -5.34 3.83
C LEU A 180 -0.76 -4.87 2.78
N PHE A 181 0.50 -5.28 2.90
CA PHE A 181 1.55 -4.95 1.94
C PHE A 181 1.26 -5.51 0.53
N GLU A 182 0.73 -6.72 0.45
CA GLU A 182 0.34 -7.36 -0.81
C GLU A 182 -0.82 -6.61 -1.49
N VAL A 183 -1.86 -6.28 -0.74
CA VAL A 183 -3.05 -5.57 -1.25
C VAL A 183 -2.74 -4.10 -1.56
N SER A 184 -1.75 -3.48 -0.92
CA SER A 184 -1.38 -2.10 -1.19
C SER A 184 -0.29 -2.03 -2.27
N THR A 185 0.94 -2.37 -1.91
CA THR A 185 2.13 -1.99 -2.65
C THR A 185 2.41 -2.96 -3.79
N MET A 186 2.11 -4.24 -3.59
CA MET A 186 2.27 -5.25 -4.65
C MET A 186 1.16 -5.14 -5.69
N ASP A 187 -0.09 -4.88 -5.28
CA ASP A 187 -1.18 -4.58 -6.21
C ASP A 187 -0.92 -3.26 -6.97
N ALA A 188 -0.42 -2.23 -6.28
CA ALA A 188 0.00 -0.99 -6.91
C ALA A 188 1.13 -1.22 -7.93
N ALA A 189 2.11 -2.07 -7.62
CA ALA A 189 3.20 -2.39 -8.55
C ALA A 189 2.75 -3.18 -9.79
N ARG A 190 1.66 -3.96 -9.68
CA ARG A 190 1.09 -4.75 -10.79
C ARG A 190 0.06 -3.97 -11.61
N SER A 191 -0.53 -2.95 -11.02
CA SER A 191 -1.52 -2.09 -11.67
C SER A 191 -0.89 -1.37 -12.87
N GLY A 192 -1.54 -1.45 -14.04
CA GLY A 192 -1.16 -0.65 -15.21
C GLY A 192 -0.65 -1.36 -16.46
N VAL A 193 -0.37 -2.67 -16.40
CA VAL A 193 -0.12 -3.47 -17.62
C VAL A 193 -0.70 -4.89 -17.50
N ASN A 194 -0.78 -5.44 -16.27
CA ASN A 194 -1.14 -6.84 -16.05
C ASN A 194 -2.61 -7.11 -15.70
N GLN A 195 -3.43 -6.08 -15.45
CA GLN A 195 -4.85 -6.31 -15.07
C GLN A 195 -5.71 -6.74 -16.28
N HIS A 196 -5.25 -6.50 -17.51
CA HIS A 196 -5.92 -6.93 -18.75
C HIS A 196 -5.43 -8.29 -19.27
N ILE A 197 -4.46 -8.94 -18.62
CA ILE A 197 -4.10 -10.33 -18.89
C ILE A 197 -4.67 -11.19 -17.76
N ASN A 198 -5.98 -11.13 -17.57
CA ASN A 198 -6.71 -12.36 -17.28
C ASN A 198 -6.95 -12.98 -18.67
N PRO A 199 -6.06 -13.85 -19.18
CA PRO A 199 -6.44 -14.60 -20.36
C PRO A 199 -7.61 -15.45 -19.88
N THR A 200 -8.82 -15.16 -20.34
CA THR A 200 -9.83 -16.20 -20.41
C THR A 200 -9.15 -17.41 -21.04
N ALA A 201 -9.44 -18.62 -20.55
CA ALA A 201 -8.80 -19.84 -21.04
C ALA A 201 -8.85 -19.95 -22.58
N GLU A 202 -9.83 -19.33 -23.21
CA GLU A 202 -9.99 -19.17 -24.65
C GLU A 202 -8.90 -18.31 -25.32
N MET A 203 -8.47 -17.20 -24.71
CA MET A 203 -7.40 -16.36 -25.28
C MET A 203 -6.03 -17.02 -25.17
N ALA A 204 -5.75 -17.75 -24.08
CA ALA A 204 -4.53 -18.56 -23.97
C ALA A 204 -4.49 -19.69 -25.02
N GLN A 205 -5.64 -20.33 -25.28
CA GLN A 205 -5.77 -21.32 -26.34
C GLN A 205 -5.63 -20.70 -27.73
N ALA A 206 -6.20 -19.52 -27.97
CA ALA A 206 -6.08 -18.78 -29.22
C ALA A 206 -4.62 -18.37 -29.48
N GLU A 207 -3.91 -17.87 -28.47
CA GLU A 207 -2.50 -17.48 -28.59
C GLU A 207 -1.60 -18.70 -28.89
N THR A 208 -1.91 -19.85 -28.27
CA THR A 208 -1.20 -21.12 -28.53
C THR A 208 -1.50 -21.64 -29.95
N GLN A 209 -2.73 -21.47 -30.44
CA GLN A 209 -3.10 -21.84 -31.82
C GLN A 209 -2.49 -20.89 -32.86
N ILE A 210 -2.39 -19.59 -32.56
CA ILE A 210 -1.76 -18.59 -33.43
C ILE A 210 -0.24 -18.84 -33.50
N LYS A 211 0.42 -19.09 -32.37
CA LYS A 211 1.85 -19.48 -32.33
C LYS A 211 2.14 -20.81 -33.04
N ARG A 212 1.18 -21.74 -33.08
CA ARG A 212 1.29 -22.98 -33.88
C ARG A 212 1.08 -22.76 -35.38
N ARG A 213 0.29 -21.76 -35.78
CA ARG A 213 0.02 -21.45 -37.20
C ARG A 213 1.04 -20.50 -37.80
N MET A 214 1.62 -19.61 -37.00
CA MET A 214 2.75 -18.78 -37.40
C MET A 214 4.03 -19.58 -37.20
N GLY A 215 4.32 -20.48 -38.14
CA GLY A 215 5.65 -21.03 -38.29
C GLY A 215 6.63 -19.86 -38.47
N ILE A 216 7.46 -19.60 -37.46
CA ILE A 216 8.64 -18.75 -37.61
C ILE A 216 9.59 -19.56 -38.50
N GLY A 217 9.48 -19.33 -39.80
CA GLY A 217 10.40 -19.82 -40.81
C GLY A 217 11.62 -18.90 -40.89
N SER A 218 12.80 -19.52 -40.72
CA SER A 218 14.18 -19.08 -40.99
C SER A 218 14.65 -17.77 -40.38
#